data_AF-A0A8T4M0T2-F1
#
_entry.id   AF-A0A8T4M0T2-F1
#
_cell.length_a   1.000
_cell.length_b   1.000
_cell.length_c   1.000
_cell.angle_alpha   90.00
_cell.angle_beta   90.00
_cell.angle_gamma   90.00
#
_symmetry.space_group_name_H-M   'P 1'
#
loop_
_entity.id
_entity.type
_entity.pdbx_description
1 polymer ?
#
loop_
_entity_poly.entity_id
_entity_poly.type
_entity_poly.pdbx_seq_one_letter_code
_entity_poly.pdbx_strand_id
1 'polypeptide(L)'
;MAEKDKIITEKVKRSGLFNFKDVYQFTYRWFVDEGYDVEEQKYVESVAGDSKDIEIVWVATKKVSDYFKNEIKSSWRIVGMTDVEAERDGKKVKSNKGSFEVKFSGSLIKDYEGSWEKSSMMKFLRGVYDRYVIEARVKEREGKIIGDVEEILEQVKAFLTIEGMK
;
A
#
# COMPACT_ATOMS: atom_id res chain seq x y z
N MET A 1 20.43 -3.33 -12.58
CA MET A 1 19.50 -3.74 -11.49
C MET A 1 18.69 -2.52 -11.14
N ALA A 2 17.37 -2.64 -11.03
CA ALA A 2 16.52 -1.50 -10.68
C ALA A 2 16.91 -1.00 -9.27
N GLU A 3 17.13 0.31 -9.14
CA GLU A 3 17.44 0.95 -7.86
C GLU A 3 16.12 1.26 -7.16
N LYS A 4 15.99 0.86 -5.89
CA LYS A 4 14.75 1.02 -5.11
C LYS A 4 15.02 1.89 -3.89
N ASP A 5 14.48 3.09 -3.93
CA ASP A 5 14.58 4.04 -2.85
C ASP A 5 13.30 4.01 -2.01
N LYS A 6 13.44 3.62 -0.74
CA LYS A 6 12.33 3.62 0.20
C LYS A 6 12.11 5.04 0.72
N ILE A 7 10.92 5.60 0.48
CA ILE A 7 10.63 7.01 0.74
C ILE A 7 9.91 7.20 2.07
N ILE A 8 8.85 6.42 2.31
CA ILE A 8 8.00 6.58 3.49
C ILE A 8 7.51 5.22 4.00
N THR A 9 7.23 5.15 5.30
CA THR A 9 6.50 4.02 5.88
C THR A 9 5.60 4.49 6.99
N GLU A 10 4.32 4.25 6.82
CA GLU A 10 3.31 4.57 7.79
C GLU A 10 2.47 3.34 8.12
N LYS A 11 1.88 3.32 9.32
CA LYS A 11 1.03 2.21 9.75
C LYS A 11 -0.13 2.68 10.61
N VAL A 12 -1.20 1.90 10.59
CA VAL A 12 -2.30 2.00 11.54
C VAL A 12 -2.51 0.64 12.19
N LYS A 13 -2.71 0.65 13.50
CA LYS A 13 -3.09 -0.52 14.29
C LYS A 13 -4.27 -0.15 15.17
N ARG A 14 -5.33 -0.94 15.12
CA ARG A 14 -6.53 -0.80 15.96
C ARG A 14 -7.12 -2.14 16.32
N SER A 15 -7.95 -2.15 17.35
CA SER A 15 -8.68 -3.34 17.76
C SER A 15 -10.15 -3.02 17.93
N GLY A 16 -11.03 -3.94 17.57
CA GLY A 16 -12.46 -3.74 17.72
C GLY A 16 -13.27 -4.52 16.72
N LEU A 17 -14.48 -4.01 16.45
CA LEU A 17 -15.36 -4.51 15.40
C LEU A 17 -15.00 -3.86 14.07
N PHE A 18 -14.98 -4.68 13.02
CA PHE A 18 -14.69 -4.27 11.65
C PHE A 18 -15.26 -5.31 10.69
N ASN A 19 -15.41 -4.97 9.42
CA ASN A 19 -15.69 -5.92 8.36
C ASN A 19 -14.43 -6.09 7.51
N PHE A 20 -13.75 -7.23 7.70
CA PHE A 20 -12.51 -7.52 7.00
C PHE A 20 -12.67 -7.49 5.48
N LYS A 21 -13.80 -8.03 4.98
CA LYS A 21 -14.08 -8.05 3.55
C LYS A 21 -14.20 -6.63 2.99
N ASP A 22 -14.87 -5.75 3.71
CA ASP A 22 -15.12 -4.40 3.23
C ASP A 22 -13.83 -3.56 3.24
N VAL A 23 -13.00 -3.65 4.29
CA VAL A 23 -11.70 -2.94 4.32
C VAL A 23 -10.72 -3.48 3.27
N TYR A 24 -10.71 -4.79 3.03
CA TYR A 24 -9.91 -5.42 1.97
C TYR A 24 -10.33 -4.88 0.60
N GLN A 25 -11.63 -4.91 0.29
CA GLN A 25 -12.16 -4.42 -0.98
C GLN A 25 -11.98 -2.91 -1.16
N PHE A 26 -12.21 -2.14 -0.10
CA PHE A 26 -12.01 -0.70 -0.09
C PHE A 26 -10.56 -0.35 -0.45
N THR A 27 -9.60 -0.98 0.22
CA THR A 27 -8.17 -0.67 0.01
C THR A 27 -7.70 -1.13 -1.37
N TYR A 28 -8.19 -2.28 -1.87
CA TYR A 28 -7.91 -2.72 -3.23
C TYR A 28 -8.44 -1.73 -4.27
N ARG A 29 -9.70 -1.29 -4.12
CA ARG A 29 -10.32 -0.32 -5.04
C ARG A 29 -9.58 1.01 -5.04
N TRP A 30 -9.18 1.51 -3.89
CA TRP A 30 -8.39 2.72 -3.79
C TRP A 30 -7.13 2.64 -4.67
N PHE A 31 -6.38 1.53 -4.61
CA PHE A 31 -5.20 1.36 -5.46
C PHE A 31 -5.55 1.37 -6.94
N VAL A 32 -6.59 0.64 -7.34
CA VAL A 32 -7.01 0.55 -8.75
C VAL A 32 -7.51 1.91 -9.27
N ASP A 33 -8.29 2.63 -8.47
CA ASP A 33 -8.82 3.95 -8.81
C ASP A 33 -7.69 4.98 -8.94
N GLU A 34 -6.64 4.86 -8.11
CA GLU A 34 -5.40 5.62 -8.23
C GLU A 34 -4.47 5.09 -9.34
N GLY A 35 -4.90 4.12 -10.14
CA GLY A 35 -4.16 3.61 -11.31
C GLY A 35 -2.94 2.77 -10.97
N TYR A 36 -2.95 2.11 -9.81
CA TYR A 36 -1.95 1.10 -9.44
C TYR A 36 -2.42 -0.30 -9.86
N ASP A 37 -1.49 -1.08 -10.42
CA ASP A 37 -1.62 -2.52 -10.60
C ASP A 37 -1.25 -3.23 -9.29
N VAL A 38 -2.20 -3.97 -8.72
CA VAL A 38 -2.01 -4.65 -7.42
C VAL A 38 -1.70 -6.12 -7.61
N GLU A 39 -0.58 -6.57 -7.05
CA GLU A 39 -0.19 -7.97 -7.01
C GLU A 39 -0.19 -8.49 -5.56
N GLU A 40 -0.95 -9.56 -5.30
CA GLU A 40 -0.94 -10.24 -4.00
C GLU A 40 0.22 -11.22 -3.90
N GLN A 41 1.26 -10.83 -3.17
CA GLN A 41 2.49 -11.61 -2.98
C GLN A 41 2.34 -12.69 -1.90
N LYS A 42 1.46 -12.46 -0.93
CA LYS A 42 1.26 -13.36 0.20
C LYS A 42 -0.17 -13.26 0.70
N TYR A 43 -0.79 -14.41 0.91
CA TYR A 43 -1.98 -14.59 1.73
C TYR A 43 -1.76 -15.82 2.60
N VAL A 44 -1.74 -15.64 3.91
CA VAL A 44 -1.63 -16.75 4.88
C VAL A 44 -2.73 -16.60 5.91
N GLU A 45 -3.45 -17.68 6.15
CA GLU A 45 -4.51 -17.77 7.14
C GLU A 45 -4.20 -18.93 8.10
N SER A 46 -4.16 -18.64 9.40
CA SER A 46 -3.95 -19.62 10.47
C SER A 46 -5.19 -19.67 11.34
N VAL A 47 -5.84 -20.83 11.42
CA VAL A 47 -7.10 -21.01 12.16
C VAL A 47 -6.83 -21.78 13.45
N ALA A 48 -7.36 -21.26 14.57
CA ALA A 48 -7.30 -21.88 15.88
C ALA A 48 -8.67 -21.77 16.56
N GLY A 49 -9.46 -22.86 16.50
CA GLY A 49 -10.85 -22.86 16.96
C GLY A 49 -11.71 -21.90 16.13
N ASP A 50 -12.39 -20.97 16.81
CA ASP A 50 -13.26 -19.95 16.17
C ASP A 50 -12.49 -18.67 15.77
N SER A 51 -11.19 -18.62 16.02
CA SER A 51 -10.33 -17.48 15.74
C SER A 51 -9.41 -17.76 14.55
N LYS A 52 -9.15 -16.74 13.73
CA LYS A 52 -8.19 -16.78 12.63
C LYS A 52 -7.20 -15.60 12.66
N ASP A 53 -5.96 -15.89 12.33
CA ASP A 53 -4.91 -14.90 12.09
C ASP A 53 -4.63 -14.84 10.59
N ILE A 54 -4.56 -13.62 10.03
CA ILE A 54 -4.36 -13.40 8.60
C ILE A 54 -3.15 -12.49 8.38
N GLU A 55 -2.27 -12.91 7.47
CA GLU A 55 -1.16 -12.09 6.98
C GLU A 55 -1.27 -11.92 5.47
N ILE A 56 -1.33 -10.66 5.01
CA ILE A 56 -1.43 -10.33 3.58
C ILE A 56 -0.30 -9.38 3.20
N VAL A 57 0.29 -9.61 2.04
CA VAL A 57 1.25 -8.68 1.43
C VAL A 57 0.82 -8.39 0.01
N TRP A 58 0.56 -7.12 -0.26
CA TRP A 58 0.36 -6.61 -1.61
C TRP A 58 1.53 -5.73 -2.03
N VAL A 59 1.84 -5.80 -3.31
CA VAL A 59 2.73 -4.86 -3.99
C VAL A 59 1.91 -4.19 -5.08
N ALA A 60 1.60 -2.91 -4.87
CA ALA A 60 0.91 -2.08 -5.82
C ALA A 60 1.95 -1.28 -6.62
N THR A 61 1.93 -1.34 -7.94
CA THR A 61 2.88 -0.59 -8.80
C THR A 61 2.16 0.30 -9.80
N LYS A 62 2.75 1.46 -10.09
CA LYS A 62 2.26 2.40 -11.10
C LYS A 62 3.42 2.84 -11.97
N LYS A 63 3.40 2.45 -13.26
CA LYS A 63 4.43 2.89 -14.23
C LYS A 63 4.22 4.37 -14.51
N VAL A 64 5.23 5.19 -14.24
CA VAL A 64 5.19 6.64 -14.52
C VAL A 64 5.91 6.94 -15.83
N SER A 65 7.03 6.26 -16.08
CA SER A 65 7.78 6.31 -17.33
C SER A 65 8.60 5.03 -17.49
N ASP A 66 9.37 4.93 -18.59
CA ASP A 66 10.31 3.82 -18.79
C ASP A 66 11.49 3.83 -17.79
N TYR A 67 11.63 4.93 -17.02
CA TYR A 67 12.67 5.08 -16.00
C TYR A 67 12.11 5.01 -14.56
N PHE A 68 10.92 5.57 -14.32
CA PHE A 68 10.33 5.64 -12.98
C PHE A 68 9.10 4.73 -12.84
N LYS A 69 9.09 3.95 -11.77
CA LYS A 69 7.93 3.19 -11.32
C LYS A 69 7.69 3.47 -9.85
N ASN A 70 6.47 3.85 -9.50
CA ASN A 70 6.06 3.98 -8.10
C ASN A 70 5.67 2.60 -7.58
N GLU A 71 6.05 2.31 -6.34
CA GLU A 71 5.64 1.09 -5.64
C GLU A 71 5.11 1.46 -4.26
N ILE A 72 3.94 0.91 -3.91
CA ILE A 72 3.42 0.93 -2.54
C ILE A 72 3.24 -0.51 -2.10
N LYS A 73 4.03 -0.91 -1.10
CA LYS A 73 3.86 -2.21 -0.45
C LYS A 73 2.88 -2.08 0.71
N SER A 74 1.81 -2.84 0.68
CA SER A 74 0.84 -2.94 1.77
C SER A 74 1.04 -4.26 2.52
N SER A 75 1.30 -4.20 3.82
CA SER A 75 1.51 -5.37 4.69
C SER A 75 0.47 -5.37 5.80
N TRP A 76 -0.37 -6.39 5.82
CA TRP A 76 -1.50 -6.53 6.72
C TRP A 76 -1.23 -7.63 7.72
N ARG A 77 -1.67 -7.41 8.95
CA ARG A 77 -1.65 -8.40 10.01
C ARG A 77 -2.93 -8.28 10.81
N ILE A 78 -3.78 -9.29 10.68
CA ILE A 78 -5.01 -9.45 11.44
C ILE A 78 -4.77 -10.58 12.45
N VAL A 79 -5.05 -10.31 13.73
CA VAL A 79 -4.81 -11.27 14.81
C VAL A 79 -6.09 -11.45 15.63
N GLY A 80 -6.42 -12.69 15.94
CA GLY A 80 -7.53 -13.03 16.81
C GLY A 80 -8.89 -12.76 16.18
N MET A 81 -9.02 -12.87 14.85
CA MET A 81 -10.25 -12.52 14.16
C MET A 81 -11.33 -13.57 14.38
N THR A 82 -12.46 -13.17 14.96
CA THR A 82 -13.64 -14.01 15.10
C THR A 82 -14.81 -13.40 14.34
N ASP A 83 -15.71 -14.24 13.84
CA ASP A 83 -16.94 -13.81 13.21
C ASP A 83 -18.00 -13.53 14.30
N VAL A 84 -18.68 -12.38 14.21
CA VAL A 84 -19.68 -11.94 15.20
C VAL A 84 -20.89 -11.33 14.50
N GLU A 85 -22.06 -11.36 15.15
CA GLU A 85 -23.22 -10.58 14.72
C GLU A 85 -23.20 -9.24 15.44
N ALA A 86 -23.14 -8.14 14.71
CA ALA A 86 -23.28 -6.79 15.24
C ALA A 86 -24.64 -6.21 14.84
N GLU A 87 -25.30 -5.48 15.74
CA GLU A 87 -26.50 -4.72 15.42
C GLU A 87 -26.09 -3.33 14.91
N ARG A 88 -26.32 -3.05 13.62
CA ARG A 88 -26.22 -1.70 13.04
C ARG A 88 -27.61 -1.31 12.55
N ASP A 89 -28.12 -0.16 13.03
CA ASP A 89 -29.41 0.40 12.65
C ASP A 89 -30.59 -0.58 12.80
N GLY A 90 -30.61 -1.36 13.88
CA GLY A 90 -31.66 -2.36 14.16
C GLY A 90 -31.61 -3.61 13.28
N LYS A 91 -30.56 -3.78 12.47
CA LYS A 91 -30.33 -4.98 11.65
C LYS A 91 -29.09 -5.72 12.14
N LYS A 92 -29.20 -7.06 12.22
CA LYS A 92 -28.06 -7.93 12.43
C LYS A 92 -27.20 -7.99 11.16
N VAL A 93 -25.96 -7.55 11.28
CA VAL A 93 -24.95 -7.59 10.21
C VAL A 93 -23.81 -8.49 10.66
N LYS A 94 -23.33 -9.36 9.77
CA LYS A 94 -22.11 -10.13 10.01
C LYS A 94 -20.93 -9.17 10.06
N SER A 95 -20.16 -9.24 11.13
CA SER A 95 -18.97 -8.43 11.36
C SER A 95 -17.85 -9.35 11.84
N ASN A 96 -16.64 -8.80 11.90
CA ASN A 96 -15.48 -9.44 12.51
C ASN A 96 -15.08 -8.67 13.77
N LYS A 97 -14.46 -9.36 14.72
CA LYS A 97 -13.81 -8.77 15.90
C LYS A 97 -12.35 -9.22 15.95
N GLY A 98 -11.42 -8.31 16.16
CA GLY A 98 -9.99 -8.67 16.25
C GLY A 98 -9.07 -7.46 16.33
N SER A 99 -7.76 -7.72 16.25
CA SER A 99 -6.72 -6.70 16.05
C SER A 99 -6.41 -6.60 14.57
N PHE A 100 -6.43 -5.39 14.04
CA PHE A 100 -6.10 -5.09 12.65
C PHE A 100 -4.88 -4.15 12.61
N GLU A 101 -3.84 -4.55 11.87
CA GLU A 101 -2.70 -3.70 11.54
C GLU A 101 -2.51 -3.70 10.03
N VAL A 102 -2.32 -2.52 9.44
CA VAL A 102 -1.83 -2.37 8.07
C VAL A 102 -0.69 -1.35 8.03
N LYS A 103 0.33 -1.68 7.26
CA LYS A 103 1.52 -0.85 7.02
C LYS A 103 1.68 -0.61 5.54
N PHE A 104 1.78 0.65 5.15
CA PHE A 104 2.07 1.07 3.79
C PHE A 104 3.53 1.54 3.71
N SER A 105 4.26 1.07 2.71
CA SER A 105 5.64 1.45 2.46
C SER A 105 5.78 1.91 1.01
N GLY A 106 5.97 3.21 0.82
CA GLY A 106 6.17 3.82 -0.49
C GLY A 106 7.63 3.76 -0.91
N SER A 107 7.89 3.36 -2.15
CA SER A 107 9.22 3.30 -2.75
C SER A 107 9.21 3.81 -4.19
N LEU A 108 10.26 4.52 -4.58
CA LEU A 108 10.52 4.89 -5.97
C LEU A 108 11.48 3.88 -6.58
N ILE A 109 11.08 3.26 -7.68
CA ILE A 109 11.94 2.38 -8.47
C ILE A 109 12.49 3.18 -9.65
N LYS A 110 13.81 3.26 -9.76
CA LYS A 110 14.56 3.93 -10.83
C LYS A 110 15.23 2.90 -11.74
N ASP A 111 15.34 3.23 -13.03
CA ASP A 111 16.00 2.42 -14.06
C ASP A 111 15.47 0.97 -14.14
N TYR A 112 14.15 0.81 -14.06
CA TYR A 112 13.51 -0.51 -14.11
C TYR A 112 13.79 -1.26 -15.43
N GLU A 113 13.99 -0.56 -16.54
CA GLU A 113 14.25 -1.15 -17.87
C GLU A 113 15.74 -1.17 -18.29
N GLY A 114 16.68 -0.75 -17.42
CA GLY A 114 18.13 -0.82 -17.68
C GLY A 114 18.59 -0.07 -18.94
N SER A 115 17.82 0.92 -19.40
CA SER A 115 17.96 1.51 -20.74
C SER A 115 19.13 2.50 -20.84
N TRP A 116 19.71 2.89 -19.71
CA TRP A 116 20.75 3.93 -19.65
C TRP A 116 22.19 3.40 -19.72
N GLU A 117 22.40 2.07 -19.74
CA GLU A 117 23.74 1.49 -19.96
C GLU A 117 24.16 1.43 -21.45
N LYS A 118 23.25 1.69 -22.40
CA LYS A 118 23.44 1.31 -23.81
C LYS A 118 24.21 2.31 -24.72
N SER A 119 24.46 3.56 -24.33
CA SER A 119 25.13 4.51 -25.25
C SER A 119 26.06 5.52 -24.58
N SER A 120 27.29 5.63 -25.11
CA SER A 120 28.36 6.51 -24.62
C SER A 120 28.02 8.01 -24.71
N MET A 121 27.17 8.44 -25.64
CA MET A 121 26.69 9.84 -25.69
C MET A 121 25.65 10.16 -24.61
N MET A 122 24.86 9.16 -24.16
CA MET A 122 23.91 9.33 -23.07
C MET A 122 24.60 9.47 -21.70
N LYS A 123 25.83 8.94 -21.54
CA LYS A 123 26.63 9.11 -20.31
C LYS A 123 27.08 10.55 -20.06
N PHE A 124 27.23 11.37 -21.10
CA PHE A 124 27.65 12.78 -20.96
C PHE A 124 26.46 13.71 -20.67
N LEU A 125 25.33 13.52 -21.36
CA LEU A 125 24.06 14.23 -21.08
C LEU A 125 23.49 13.88 -19.71
N ARG A 126 23.80 12.68 -19.19
CA ARG A 126 23.52 12.24 -17.83
C ARG A 126 24.02 13.22 -16.77
N GLY A 127 25.20 13.83 -16.90
CA GLY A 127 25.76 14.70 -15.86
C GLY A 127 24.95 15.98 -15.57
N VAL A 128 24.30 16.55 -16.60
CA VAL A 128 23.49 17.77 -16.49
C VAL A 128 22.01 17.44 -16.29
N TYR A 129 21.51 16.37 -16.94
CA TYR A 129 20.13 15.89 -16.78
C TYR A 129 19.92 15.21 -15.42
N ASP A 130 20.88 14.43 -14.90
CA ASP A 130 20.85 13.85 -13.54
C ASP A 130 20.80 14.95 -12.48
N ARG A 131 21.65 15.97 -12.63
CA ARG A 131 21.89 16.94 -11.55
C ARG A 131 20.72 17.88 -11.28
N TYR A 132 19.91 18.24 -12.27
CA TYR A 132 18.84 19.24 -12.08
C TYR A 132 17.46 18.78 -12.54
N VAL A 133 17.34 18.06 -13.66
CA VAL A 133 16.04 17.64 -14.20
C VAL A 133 15.56 16.36 -13.51
N ILE A 134 16.47 15.41 -13.25
CA ILE A 134 16.14 14.19 -12.52
C ILE A 134 15.95 14.49 -11.04
N GLU A 135 16.78 15.32 -10.41
CA GLU A 135 16.57 15.66 -8.99
C GLU A 135 15.19 16.28 -8.73
N ALA A 136 14.77 17.25 -9.56
CA ALA A 136 13.45 17.85 -9.44
C ALA A 136 12.32 16.83 -9.68
N ARG A 137 12.44 15.98 -10.70
CA ARG A 137 11.45 14.93 -10.99
C ARG A 137 11.40 13.87 -9.90
N VAL A 138 12.55 13.47 -9.36
CA VAL A 138 12.65 12.51 -8.25
C VAL A 138 11.93 13.09 -7.03
N LYS A 139 12.24 14.32 -6.62
CA LYS A 139 11.55 14.97 -5.49
C LYS A 139 10.05 15.08 -5.71
N GLU A 140 9.62 15.42 -6.93
CA GLU A 140 8.20 15.45 -7.28
C GLU A 140 7.55 14.05 -7.15
N ARG A 141 8.24 12.99 -7.60
CA ARG A 141 7.75 11.61 -7.48
C ARG A 141 7.73 11.13 -6.03
N GLU A 142 8.76 11.44 -5.26
CA GLU A 142 8.82 11.16 -3.83
C GLU A 142 7.65 11.83 -3.11
N GLY A 143 7.39 13.11 -3.40
CA GLY A 143 6.24 13.84 -2.88
C GLY A 143 4.90 13.20 -3.25
N LYS A 144 4.76 12.71 -4.49
CA LYS A 144 3.56 11.96 -4.90
C LYS A 144 3.40 10.66 -4.13
N ILE A 145 4.46 9.87 -3.97
CA ILE A 145 4.43 8.63 -3.20
C ILE A 145 4.08 8.90 -1.72
N ILE A 146 4.62 9.97 -1.14
CA ILE A 146 4.30 10.40 0.22
C ILE A 146 2.81 10.71 0.32
N GLY A 147 2.28 11.57 -0.57
CA GLY A 147 0.87 11.93 -0.59
C GLY A 147 -0.05 10.72 -0.74
N ASP A 148 0.25 9.82 -1.68
CA ASP A 148 -0.51 8.60 -1.91
C ASP A 148 -0.54 7.69 -0.65
N VAL A 149 0.61 7.54 0.04
CA VAL A 149 0.71 6.73 1.27
C VAL A 149 -0.01 7.37 2.45
N GLU A 150 0.09 8.69 2.61
CA GLU A 150 -0.61 9.42 3.65
C GLU A 150 -2.13 9.36 3.43
N GLU A 151 -2.58 9.57 2.20
CA GLU A 151 -3.99 9.54 1.83
C GLU A 151 -4.62 8.17 2.08
N ILE A 152 -4.04 7.07 1.55
CA ILE A 152 -4.61 5.73 1.77
C ILE A 152 -4.64 5.38 3.26
N LEU A 153 -3.62 5.78 4.02
CA LEU A 153 -3.54 5.53 5.45
C LEU A 153 -4.65 6.29 6.20
N GLU A 154 -4.87 7.57 5.87
CA GLU A 154 -5.95 8.38 6.45
C GLU A 154 -7.32 7.83 6.11
N GLN A 155 -7.54 7.44 4.86
CA GLN A 155 -8.79 6.84 4.42
C GLN A 155 -9.05 5.51 5.13
N VAL A 156 -8.05 4.64 5.29
CA VAL A 156 -8.20 3.40 6.06
C VAL A 156 -8.44 3.70 7.55
N LYS A 157 -7.73 4.66 8.16
CA LYS A 157 -7.99 5.10 9.54
C LYS A 157 -9.44 5.57 9.71
N ALA A 158 -9.96 6.36 8.78
CA ALA A 158 -11.33 6.84 8.79
C ALA A 158 -12.33 5.68 8.66
N PHE A 159 -12.10 4.76 7.71
CA PHE A 159 -12.90 3.57 7.51
C PHE A 159 -13.01 2.74 8.80
N LEU A 160 -11.87 2.39 9.41
CA LEU A 160 -11.83 1.63 10.66
C LEU A 160 -12.51 2.36 11.83
N THR A 161 -12.44 3.69 11.87
CA THR A 161 -13.14 4.51 12.89
C THR A 161 -14.64 4.38 12.77
N ILE A 162 -15.17 4.51 11.54
CA ILE A 162 -16.61 4.40 11.24
C ILE A 162 -17.10 2.99 11.59
N GLU A 163 -16.26 1.98 11.39
CA GLU A 163 -16.63 0.59 11.69
C GLU A 163 -16.72 0.28 13.19
N GLY A 164 -16.17 1.14 14.05
CA GLY A 164 -16.17 0.99 15.50
C GLY A 164 -14.86 0.51 16.09
N MET A 165 -13.76 0.50 15.32
CA MET A 165 -12.42 0.25 15.87
C MET A 165 -11.88 1.49 16.59
N LYS A 166 -11.40 1.28 17.82
CA LYS A 166 -10.81 2.31 18.67
C LYS A 166 -9.29 2.21 18.68
#